data_AF-A0A2V4NIC3-F1
#
_entry.id   AF-A0A2V4NIC3-F1
#
_cell.length_a   1.000
_cell.length_b   1.000
_cell.length_c   1.000
_cell.angle_alpha   90.00
_cell.angle_beta   90.00
_cell.angle_gamma   90.00
#
_symmetry.space_group_name_H-M   'P 1'
#
loop_
_entity.id
_entity.type
_entity.pdbx_description
1 polymer ?
#
loop_
_entity_poly.entity_id
_entity_poly.type
_entity_poly.pdbx_seq_one_letter_code
_entity_poly.pdbx_strand_id
1 'polypeptide(L)' 'MRALYRDHAGPLLGFVLHLVGGDRQRAEDVVQETLLRAWRHADQLDPNAGSLRPWLVTVARRIVIDGHRRAAARPPETD' A
#
# COMPACT_ATOMS: atom_id res chain seq x y z
N MET A 1 -10.76 10.84 4.82
CA MET A 1 -10.14 10.24 3.62
C MET A 1 -9.47 11.27 2.68
N ARG A 2 -10.15 12.36 2.26
CA ARG A 2 -9.62 13.31 1.25
C ARG A 2 -8.29 14.01 1.61
N ALA A 3 -8.06 14.35 2.87
CA ALA A 3 -6.80 14.95 3.34
C ALA A 3 -5.64 13.94 3.28
N LEU A 4 -5.83 12.77 3.92
CA LEU A 4 -4.88 11.65 3.87
C LEU A 4 -4.46 11.29 2.44
N TYR A 5 -5.41 11.23 1.51
CA TYR A 5 -5.12 10.99 0.10
C TYR A 5 -4.25 12.10 -0.50
N ARG A 6 -4.62 13.37 -0.31
CA ARG A 6 -3.88 14.51 -0.85
C ARG A 6 -2.42 14.55 -0.36
N ASP A 7 -2.21 14.26 0.91
CA ASP A 7 -0.92 14.46 1.57
C ASP A 7 0.04 13.29 1.38
N HIS A 8 -0.50 12.08 1.09
CA HIS A 8 0.30 10.86 1.05
C HIS A 8 0.23 10.07 -0.26
N ALA A 9 -0.81 10.23 -1.10
CA ALA A 9 -0.99 9.38 -2.28
C ALA A 9 0.17 9.50 -3.28
N GLY A 10 0.62 10.72 -3.61
CA GLY A 10 1.69 10.93 -4.60
C GLY A 10 3.02 10.28 -4.22
N PRO A 11 3.62 10.62 -3.05
CA PRO A 11 4.85 9.99 -2.59
C PRO A 11 4.74 8.47 -2.38
N LEU A 12 3.59 8.01 -1.86
CA LEU A 12 3.36 6.58 -1.66
C LEU A 12 3.26 5.85 -3.00
N LEU A 13 2.62 6.46 -3.99
CA LEU A 13 2.50 5.89 -5.33
C LEU A 13 3.86 5.74 -6.00
N GLY A 14 4.72 6.75 -5.96
CA GLY A 14 6.07 6.64 -6.53
C GLY A 14 6.88 5.51 -5.89
N PHE A 15 6.78 5.36 -4.56
CA PHE A 15 7.40 4.26 -3.82
C PHE A 15 6.86 2.89 -4.26
N VAL A 16 5.54 2.74 -4.31
CA VAL A 16 4.92 1.46 -4.69
C VAL A 16 5.18 1.12 -6.15
N LEU A 17 5.14 2.10 -7.05
CA LEU A 17 5.44 1.90 -8.47
C LEU A 17 6.82 1.27 -8.68
N HIS A 18 7.81 1.71 -7.90
CA HIS A 18 9.12 1.07 -7.89
C HIS A 18 9.09 -0.37 -7.36
N LEU A 19 8.33 -0.64 -6.29
CA LEU A 19 8.22 -1.99 -5.71
C LEU A 19 7.56 -3.00 -6.65
N VAL A 20 6.60 -2.57 -7.46
CA VAL A 20 5.85 -3.45 -8.38
C VAL A 20 6.43 -3.48 -9.79
N GLY A 21 7.66 -2.98 -9.98
CA GLY A 21 8.36 -3.04 -11.27
C GLY A 21 7.76 -2.14 -12.36
N GLY A 22 7.10 -1.05 -11.98
CA GLY A 22 6.51 -0.09 -12.92
C GLY A 22 5.06 -0.39 -13.31
N ASP A 23 4.45 -1.45 -12.78
CA ASP A 23 3.02 -1.74 -12.97
C ASP A 23 2.15 -0.66 -12.30
N ARG A 24 1.66 0.29 -13.09
CA ARG A 24 0.90 1.44 -12.62
C ARG A 24 -0.41 1.03 -11.96
N GLN A 25 -1.13 0.06 -12.54
CA GLN A 25 -2.43 -0.37 -12.05
C GLN A 25 -2.27 -1.06 -10.69
N ARG A 26 -1.34 -2.00 -10.60
CA ARG A 26 -1.03 -2.67 -9.32
C ARG A 26 -0.56 -1.68 -8.27
N ALA A 27 0.19 -0.64 -8.66
CA ALA A 27 0.62 0.39 -7.72
C ALA A 27 -0.57 1.20 -7.16
N GLU A 28 -1.55 1.55 -7.99
CA GLU A 28 -2.76 2.24 -7.54
C GLU A 28 -3.59 1.40 -6.57
N ASP A 29 -3.76 0.12 -6.87
CA ASP A 29 -4.51 -0.79 -6.00
C ASP A 29 -3.87 -0.90 -4.61
N VAL A 30 -2.55 -1.03 -4.56
CA VAL A 30 -1.80 -1.09 -3.29
C VAL A 30 -1.90 0.24 -2.53
N VAL A 31 -1.80 1.39 -3.21
CA VAL A 31 -1.94 2.71 -2.57
C VAL A 31 -3.34 2.86 -1.98
N GLN A 32 -4.38 2.50 -2.74
CA GLN A 32 -5.77 2.58 -2.28
C GLN A 32 -6.00 1.69 -1.05
N GLU A 33 -5.57 0.43 -1.09
CA GLU A 33 -5.69 -0.49 0.05
C GLU A 33 -4.89 0.01 1.27
N THR A 34 -3.71 0.59 1.06
CA THR A 34 -2.89 1.16 2.14
C THR A 34 -3.61 2.33 2.83
N LEU A 35 -4.16 3.26 2.04
CA LEU A 35 -4.89 4.41 2.57
C LEU A 35 -6.21 4.00 3.23
N LEU A 36 -6.87 2.95 2.71
CA LEU A 36 -8.08 2.39 3.33
C LEU A 36 -7.77 1.80 4.70
N ARG A 37 -6.67 1.06 4.85
CA ARG A 37 -6.19 0.57 6.15
C ARG A 37 -5.85 1.71 7.10
N ALA A 38 -5.14 2.73 6.61
CA ALA A 38 -4.82 3.91 7.41
C ALA A 38 -6.09 4.56 7.96
N TRP A 39 -7.11 4.72 7.11
CA TRP A 39 -8.38 5.31 7.51
C TRP A 39 -9.13 4.45 8.54
N ARG A 40 -9.15 3.12 8.38
CA ARG A 40 -9.77 2.19 9.35
C ARG A 40 -9.07 2.15 10.70
N HIS A 41 -7.78 2.47 10.75
CA HIS A 41 -6.98 2.52 11.97
C HIS A 41 -6.70 3.95 12.44
N ALA A 42 -7.40 4.95 11.89
CA ALA A 42 -7.12 6.36 12.18
C ALA A 42 -7.22 6.69 13.67
N ASP A 43 -8.15 6.06 14.41
CA ASP A 43 -8.32 6.27 15.85
C ASP A 43 -7.17 5.69 16.69
N GLN A 44 -6.38 4.78 16.13
CA GLN A 44 -5.21 4.16 16.77
C GLN A 44 -3.89 4.80 16.33
N LEU A 45 -3.93 5.57 15.24
CA LEU A 45 -2.80 6.35 14.75
C LEU A 45 -2.78 7.66 15.52
N ASP A 46 -2.02 7.69 16.61
CA ASP A 46 -1.87 8.89 17.43
C ASP A 46 -1.39 10.07 16.56
N PRO A 47 -2.21 11.14 16.40
CA PRO A 47 -1.84 12.30 15.61
C PRO A 47 -0.64 13.07 16.18
N ASN A 48 -0.24 12.81 17.42
CA ASN A 48 0.94 13.38 18.07
C ASN A 48 2.19 12.48 17.96
N ALA A 49 2.07 11.22 17.51
CA ALA A 49 3.16 10.25 17.49
C ALA A 49 4.17 10.43 16.33
N GLY A 50 4.03 11.50 15.53
CA GLY A 50 4.94 11.85 14.44
C GLY A 50 4.42 11.51 13.05
N SER A 51 5.33 11.38 12.08
CA SER A 51 4.96 11.21 10.67
C SER A 51 4.28 9.86 10.42
N LEU A 52 3.12 9.87 9.74
CA LEU A 52 2.41 8.65 9.31
C LEU A 52 3.12 7.88 8.19
N ARG A 53 4.12 8.51 7.55
CA ARG A 53 4.82 7.95 6.37
C ARG A 53 5.49 6.59 6.61
N PRO A 54 6.25 6.35 7.70
CA PRO A 54 6.89 5.06 7.93
C PRO A 54 5.87 3.92 8.04
N TRP A 55 4.74 4.16 8.71
CA TRP A 55 3.66 3.20 8.82
C TRP A 55 3.04 2.87 7.47
N LEU A 56 2.74 3.89 6.64
CA LEU A 56 2.21 3.70 5.29
C LEU A 56 3.15 2.88 4.41
N VAL A 57 4.45 3.17 4.47
CA VAL A 57 5.49 2.41 3.74
C VAL A 57 5.52 0.95 4.19
N THR A 58 5.45 0.68 5.50
CA THR A 58 5.39 -0.69 6.04
C THR A 58 4.17 -1.44 5.53
N VAL A 59 2.99 -0.82 5.57
CA VAL A 59 1.74 -1.44 5.13
C VAL A 59 1.77 -1.73 3.62
N ALA A 60 2.17 -0.76 2.81
CA ALA A 60 2.28 -0.92 1.36
C ALA A 60 3.24 -2.06 0.98
N ARG A 61 4.42 -2.13 1.62
CA ARG A 61 5.39 -3.19 1.39
C ARG A 61 4.82 -4.58 1.74
N ARG A 62 4.07 -4.70 2.85
CA ARG A 62 3.41 -5.95 3.24
C ARG A 62 2.41 -6.42 2.18
N ILE A 63 1.55 -5.51 1.69
CA ILE A 63 0.57 -5.83 0.65
C ILE A 63 1.27 -6.33 -0.63
N VAL A 64 2.34 -5.68 -1.07
CA VAL A 64 3.11 -6.09 -2.25
C VAL A 64 3.67 -7.51 -2.06
N ILE A 65 4.36 -7.76 -0.93
CA ILE A 65 4.96 -9.07 -0.61
C ILE A 65 3.90 -10.16 -0.57
N ASP A 66 2.77 -9.93 0.12
CA ASP A 66 1.69 -10.90 0.22
C ASP A 66 1.06 -11.18 -1.15
N GLY A 67 0.92 -10.17 -2.00
CA GLY A 67 0.49 -10.33 -3.39
C GLY A 67 1.44 -11.21 -4.20
N HIS A 68 2.76 -11.02 -4.10
CA HIS A 68 3.74 -11.89 -4.76
C HIS A 68 3.67 -13.34 -4.26
N ARG A 69 3.54 -13.54 -2.95
CA ARG A 69 3.40 -14.88 -2.36
C ARG A 69 2.15 -15.60 -2.86
N ARG A 70 1.01 -14.89 -2.94
CA ARG A 70 -0.26 -15.44 -3.46
C ARG A 70 -0.16 -15.82 -4.94
N ALA A 71 0.49 -14.98 -5.75
CA ALA A 71 0.72 -15.28 -7.16
C ALA A 71 1.62 -16.52 -7.34
N ALA A 72 2.68 -16.65 -6.54
CA ALA A 72 3.59 -17.80 -6.58
C ALA A 72 2.95 -19.11 -6.05
N ALA A 73 1.99 -19.01 -5.14
CA ALA A 73 1.30 -20.17 -4.55
C ALA A 73 0.15 -20.73 -5.41
N ARG A 74 -0.26 -20.03 -6.47
CA ARG A 74 -1.29 -20.54 -7.40
C ARG A 74 -0.61 -21.56 -8.33
N PRO A 75 -0.96 -22.87 -8.27
CA PRO A 75 -0.41 -23.84 -9.19
C PRO A 75 -0.75 -23.44 -10.63
N PRO A 76 0.15 -23.67 -11.61
CA PRO A 76 -0.19 -23.43 -13.00
C PRO A 76 -1.40 -24.31 -13.33
N GLU A 77 -2.50 -23.68 -13.76
CA GLU A 77 -3.64 -24.39 -14.32
C GLU A 77 -3.08 -25.23 -15.47
N THR A 78 -3.00 -26.54 -15.23
CA THR A 78 -2.53 -27.49 -16.22
C THR A 78 -3.73 -27.77 -17.09
N ASP A 79 -3.65 -27.31 -18.34
CA ASP A 79 -4.61 -27.63 -19.42
C ASP A 79 -4.50 -29.13 -19.78
#